data_AF-A0A816LFS9-F1
#
_entry.id   AF-A0A816LFS9-F1
#
_cell.length_a   1.000
_cell.length_b   1.000
_cell.length_c   1.000
_cell.angle_alpha   90.00
_cell.angle_beta   90.00
_cell.angle_gamma   90.00
#
_symmetry.space_group_name_H-M   'P 1'
#
loop_
_entity.id
_entity.type
_entity.pdbx_description
1 polymer ?
#
loop_
_entity_poly.entity_id
_entity_poly.type
_entity_poly.pdbx_seq_one_letter_code
_entity_poly.pdbx_strand_id
1 'polypeptide(L)'
;EAIEVTPKRTGNYTFASNSTIDSYGYLYANPFNPLNTTSNLLTHADDNEDETSDQFSLTCALQAGTSYTLMFTTCDAGVTGLFSVAAVGPGRVSLLRKNITTAPGMYDTIKFALFVHLSIALSNIHRRHC
;
A
#
# COMPACT_ATOMS: atom_id res chain seq x y z
N GLU A 1 3.66 -3.63 2.98
CA GLU A 1 4.43 -4.17 1.83
C GLU A 1 4.61 -3.08 0.78
N ALA A 2 5.81 -2.93 0.24
CA ALA A 2 6.10 -1.95 -0.80
C ALA A 2 6.23 -2.62 -2.17
N ILE A 3 5.60 -2.03 -3.18
CA ILE A 3 5.55 -2.54 -4.55
C ILE A 3 6.01 -1.42 -5.47
N GLU A 4 7.08 -1.65 -6.22
CA GLU A 4 7.46 -0.75 -7.31
C GLU A 4 6.51 -0.94 -8.49
N VAL A 5 5.98 0.18 -8.97
CA VAL A 5 5.02 0.25 -10.06
C VAL A 5 5.69 0.96 -11.22
N THR A 6 5.72 0.33 -12.40
CA THR A 6 6.24 0.96 -13.63
C THR A 6 5.28 0.73 -14.79
N PRO A 7 4.45 1.72 -15.16
CA PRO A 7 3.52 1.62 -16.29
C PRO A 7 4.27 1.65 -17.62
N LYS A 8 3.78 0.92 -18.63
CA LYS A 8 4.35 0.93 -19.99
C LYS A 8 3.69 1.95 -20.91
N ARG A 9 2.58 2.55 -20.50
CA ARG A 9 1.86 3.60 -21.23
C ARG A 9 1.37 4.68 -20.28
N THR A 10 1.45 5.94 -20.69
CA THR A 10 0.92 7.06 -19.91
C THR A 10 -0.61 7.02 -19.85
N GLY A 11 -1.17 7.32 -18.69
CA GLY A 11 -2.60 7.54 -18.48
C GLY A 11 -3.05 7.14 -17.07
N ASN A 12 -4.35 7.02 -16.89
CA ASN A 12 -4.93 6.71 -15.58
C ASN A 12 -4.87 5.21 -15.28
N TYR A 13 -4.33 4.86 -14.12
CA TYR A 13 -4.31 3.50 -13.61
C TYR A 13 -5.06 3.43 -12.29
N THR A 14 -5.89 2.40 -12.15
CA THR A 14 -6.56 2.04 -10.92
C THR A 14 -5.85 0.83 -10.31
N PHE A 15 -5.47 0.94 -9.05
CA PHE A 15 -4.90 -0.14 -8.25
C PHE A 15 -5.93 -0.54 -7.20
N ALA A 16 -6.24 -1.83 -7.15
CA ALA A 16 -7.20 -2.37 -6.20
C ALA A 16 -6.59 -3.56 -5.45
N SER A 17 -6.80 -3.63 -4.16
CA SER A 17 -6.46 -4.80 -3.36
C SER A 17 -7.57 -5.85 -3.37
N ASN A 18 -7.16 -7.08 -3.09
CA ASN A 18 -8.05 -8.12 -2.61
C ASN A 18 -7.29 -8.91 -1.55
N SER A 19 -7.82 -8.91 -0.33
CA SER A 19 -7.16 -9.38 0.88
C SER A 19 -8.16 -9.91 1.88
N THR A 20 -7.66 -10.71 2.84
CA THR A 20 -8.40 -11.17 4.00
C THR A 20 -8.39 -10.18 5.16
N ILE A 21 -7.76 -9.01 4.99
CA ILE A 21 -7.63 -7.96 6.00
C ILE A 21 -8.05 -6.61 5.41
N ASP A 22 -8.50 -5.70 6.27
CA ASP A 22 -8.74 -4.30 5.93
C ASP A 22 -7.43 -3.66 5.45
N SER A 23 -7.46 -3.08 4.24
CA SER A 23 -6.25 -2.73 3.50
C SER A 23 -6.26 -1.29 3.01
N TYR A 24 -5.15 -0.61 3.25
CA TYR A 24 -4.91 0.77 2.87
C TYR A 24 -3.83 0.82 1.80
N GLY A 25 -4.07 1.62 0.77
CA GLY A 25 -3.18 1.83 -0.37
C GLY A 25 -2.67 3.27 -0.38
N TYR A 26 -1.35 3.44 -0.48
CA TYR A 26 -0.73 4.75 -0.71
C TYR A 26 0.16 4.69 -1.93
N LEU A 27 0.02 5.64 -2.85
CA LEU A 27 0.85 5.71 -4.05
C LEU A 27 1.77 6.93 -4.00
N TYR A 28 3.06 6.69 -4.18
CA TYR A 28 4.11 7.69 -4.11
C TYR A 28 4.85 7.84 -5.43
N ALA A 29 5.24 9.07 -5.77
CA ALA A 29 6.35 9.28 -6.70
C ALA A 29 7.66 8.84 -6.03
N ASN A 30 8.56 8.26 -6.81
CA ASN A 30 9.87 7.88 -6.27
C ASN A 30 10.79 9.10 -6.12
N PRO A 31 11.69 9.11 -5.11
CA PRO A 31 11.86 8.07 -4.10
C PRO A 31 10.82 8.17 -2.96
N PHE A 32 10.39 7.03 -2.44
CA PHE A 32 9.61 6.95 -1.20
C PHE A 32 10.51 7.23 0.02
N ASN A 33 10.07 8.11 0.92
CA ASN A 33 10.76 8.40 2.17
C ASN A 33 9.97 7.87 3.39
N PRO A 34 10.42 6.77 4.02
CA PRO A 34 9.71 6.21 5.17
C PRO A 34 9.75 7.10 6.43
N LEU A 35 10.65 8.09 6.50
CA LEU A 35 10.73 9.06 7.61
C LEU A 35 9.82 10.26 7.39
N ASN A 36 9.29 10.44 6.19
CA ASN A 36 8.36 11.52 5.85
C ASN A 36 7.32 11.01 4.85
N THR A 37 6.27 10.38 5.37
CA THR A 37 5.26 9.64 4.61
C THR A 37 4.26 10.53 3.86
N THR A 38 4.35 11.85 4.00
CA THR A 38 3.61 12.81 3.18
C THR A 38 4.41 13.30 1.99
N SER A 39 5.74 13.16 2.02
CA SER A 39 6.59 13.53 0.89
C SER A 39 6.33 12.61 -0.31
N ASN A 40 6.20 13.22 -1.48
CA ASN A 40 5.93 12.55 -2.75
C ASN A 40 4.64 11.71 -2.79
N LEU A 41 3.72 11.88 -1.84
CA LEU A 41 2.42 11.21 -1.86
C LEU A 41 1.60 11.76 -3.03
N LEU A 42 1.11 10.87 -3.89
CA LEU A 42 0.27 11.21 -5.04
C LEU A 42 -1.21 11.02 -4.72
N THR A 43 -1.56 9.89 -4.11
CA THR A 43 -2.93 9.55 -3.72
C THR A 43 -2.94 8.40 -2.70
N HIS A 44 -4.06 8.21 -2.01
CA HIS A 44 -4.30 7.09 -1.10
C HIS A 44 -5.80 6.76 -1.03
N ALA A 45 -6.12 5.54 -0.60
CA ALA A 45 -7.47 5.07 -0.32
C ALA A 45 -7.42 3.90 0.67
N ASP A 46 -8.49 3.68 1.41
CA ASP A 46 -8.71 2.58 2.35
C ASP A 46 -9.83 1.65 1.88
N ASP A 47 -10.92 2.22 1.39
CA ASP A 47 -12.03 1.47 0.84
C ASP A 47 -12.10 1.56 -0.69
N ASN A 48 -12.98 0.75 -1.27
CA ASN A 48 -13.35 0.91 -2.68
C ASN A 48 -14.26 2.14 -2.85
N GLU A 49 -14.42 2.63 -4.09
CA GLU A 49 -15.18 3.87 -4.36
C GLU A 49 -16.64 3.80 -3.88
N ASP A 50 -17.21 2.59 -3.76
CA ASP A 50 -18.59 2.37 -3.30
C ASP A 50 -18.68 2.08 -1.77
N GLU A 51 -17.58 2.08 -1.03
CA GLU A 51 -17.49 1.75 0.41
C GLU A 51 -18.14 0.40 0.79
N THR A 52 -18.12 -0.54 -0.16
CA THR A 52 -18.72 -1.88 -0.01
C THR A 52 -17.71 -2.94 0.38
N SER A 53 -16.41 -2.63 0.33
CA SER A 53 -15.34 -3.51 0.79
C SER A 53 -14.23 -2.73 1.49
N ASP A 54 -13.68 -3.34 2.54
CA ASP A 54 -12.50 -2.87 3.30
C ASP A 54 -11.19 -3.02 2.49
N GLN A 55 -11.26 -2.83 1.17
CA GLN A 55 -10.19 -3.05 0.20
C GLN A 55 -9.96 -1.76 -0.58
N PHE A 56 -8.77 -1.20 -0.48
CA PHE A 56 -8.47 0.03 -1.20
C PHE A 56 -8.70 -0.11 -2.71
N SER A 57 -9.23 0.94 -3.30
CA SER A 57 -9.18 1.19 -4.74
C SER A 57 -8.76 2.64 -4.97
N LEU A 58 -7.59 2.84 -5.56
CA LEU A 58 -7.07 4.18 -5.86
C LEU A 58 -6.78 4.35 -7.34
N THR A 59 -7.09 5.53 -7.88
CA THR A 59 -6.82 5.88 -9.29
C THR A 59 -5.84 7.05 -9.36
N CYS A 60 -4.84 6.96 -10.23
CA CYS A 60 -3.85 8.01 -10.44
C CYS A 60 -3.36 8.09 -11.89
N ALA A 61 -3.06 9.29 -12.37
CA ALA A 61 -2.45 9.51 -13.67
C ALA A 61 -0.94 9.24 -13.60
N LEU A 62 -0.46 8.23 -14.32
CA LEU A 62 0.95 7.82 -14.31
C LEU A 62 1.62 8.01 -15.67
N GLN A 63 2.92 8.28 -15.66
CA GLN A 63 3.76 8.47 -16.84
C GLN A 63 4.48 7.18 -17.21
N ALA A 64 4.46 6.81 -18.49
CA ALA A 64 5.15 5.64 -19.01
C ALA A 64 6.64 5.63 -18.61
N GLY A 65 7.14 4.47 -18.19
CA GLY A 65 8.55 4.28 -17.85
C GLY A 65 9.00 4.94 -16.54
N THR A 66 8.15 5.70 -15.86
CA THR A 66 8.44 6.29 -14.55
C THR A 66 8.15 5.27 -13.46
N SER A 67 9.02 5.18 -12.45
CA SER A 67 8.81 4.29 -11.31
C SER A 67 8.12 5.00 -10.15
N TYR A 68 7.17 4.32 -9.55
CA TYR A 68 6.38 4.76 -8.40
C TYR A 68 6.44 3.69 -7.30
N THR A 69 6.08 4.06 -6.08
CA THR A 69 5.96 3.11 -4.96
C THR A 69 4.51 3.03 -4.51
N LEU A 70 3.89 1.87 -4.65
CA LEU A 70 2.61 1.54 -4.03
C LEU A 70 2.88 0.84 -2.68
N MET A 71 2.41 1.44 -1.60
CA MET A 71 2.42 0.85 -0.27
C MET A 71 1.08 0.19 0.00
N PHE A 72 1.09 -1.12 0.21
CA PHE A 72 -0.01 -1.87 0.80
C PHE A 72 0.21 -1.92 2.32
N THR A 73 -0.76 -1.47 3.10
CA THR A 73 -0.72 -1.52 4.57
C THR A 73 -2.10 -1.81 5.13
N THR A 74 -2.21 -1.83 6.44
CA THR A 74 -3.45 -1.97 7.21
C THR A 74 -3.41 -0.96 8.36
N CYS A 75 -4.56 -0.74 8.99
CA CYS A 75 -4.77 0.20 10.07
C CYS A 75 -3.94 -0.14 11.31
N ASP A 76 -4.02 -1.39 11.73
CA ASP A 76 -3.50 -1.85 13.00
C ASP A 76 -2.14 -2.55 12.84
N ALA A 77 -1.26 -2.29 13.81
CA ALA A 77 0.03 -2.95 13.82
C ALA A 77 -0.10 -4.46 14.12
N GLY A 78 0.68 -5.26 13.38
CA GLY A 78 0.74 -6.71 13.58
C GLY A 78 -0.35 -7.50 12.85
N VAL A 79 -1.25 -6.83 12.12
CA VAL A 79 -2.21 -7.50 11.25
C VAL A 79 -1.49 -8.05 10.02
N THR A 80 -1.66 -9.35 9.76
CA THR A 80 -1.09 -10.05 8.61
C THR A 80 -2.17 -10.83 7.90
N GLY A 81 -2.14 -10.85 6.58
CA GLY A 81 -3.10 -11.59 5.77
C GLY A 81 -2.55 -11.86 4.38
N LEU A 82 -3.22 -12.77 3.67
CA LEU A 82 -2.97 -12.93 2.24
C LEU A 82 -3.56 -11.73 1.51
N PHE A 83 -2.84 -11.23 0.52
CA PHE A 83 -3.32 -10.14 -0.32
C PHE A 83 -2.84 -10.33 -1.76
N SER A 84 -3.56 -9.69 -2.66
CA SER A 84 -3.19 -9.47 -4.05
C SER A 84 -3.49 -8.03 -4.41
N VAL A 85 -2.75 -7.50 -5.37
CA VAL A 85 -2.99 -6.17 -5.94
C VAL A 85 -3.15 -6.32 -7.44
N ALA A 86 -4.27 -5.84 -7.96
CA ALA A 86 -4.53 -5.73 -9.38
C ALA A 86 -4.32 -4.29 -9.84
N ALA A 87 -3.95 -4.13 -11.10
CA ALA A 87 -3.81 -2.82 -11.72
C ALA A 87 -4.49 -2.82 -13.09
N VAL A 88 -5.38 -1.87 -13.30
CA VAL A 88 -6.16 -1.69 -14.53
C VAL A 88 -5.84 -0.32 -15.11
N GLY A 89 -5.62 -0.24 -16.41
CA GLY A 89 -5.28 1.03 -17.06
C GLY A 89 -5.04 0.87 -18.56
N PRO A 90 -4.53 1.91 -19.24
CA PRO A 90 -4.42 1.96 -20.70
C PRO A 90 -3.33 1.03 -21.28
N GLY A 91 -2.53 0.37 -20.43
CA GLY A 91 -1.45 -0.53 -20.84
C GLY A 91 -0.98 -1.46 -19.72
N ARG A 92 0.03 -2.28 -20.03
CA ARG A 92 0.67 -3.16 -19.03
C ARG A 92 1.42 -2.35 -17.98
N VAL A 93 1.48 -2.87 -16.76
CA VAL A 93 2.24 -2.31 -15.65
C VAL A 93 3.11 -3.40 -15.04
N SER A 94 4.35 -3.05 -14.71
CA SER A 94 5.25 -3.91 -13.94
C SER A 94 4.99 -3.67 -12.47
N LEU A 95 4.73 -4.74 -11.72
CA LEU A 95 4.58 -4.72 -10.26
C LEU A 95 5.68 -5.60 -9.67
N LEU A 96 6.61 -4.99 -8.94
CA LEU A 96 7.74 -5.68 -8.33
C LEU A 96 7.75 -5.42 -6.83
N ARG A 97 7.61 -6.48 -6.02
CA ARG A 97 7.75 -6.37 -4.58
C ARG A 97 9.15 -5.86 -4.22
N LYS A 98 9.21 -4.84 -3.37
CA LYS A 98 10.46 -4.29 -2.81
C LYS A 98 10.61 -4.75 -1.37
N ASN A 99 11.73 -5.38 -1.08
CA ASN A 99 12.15 -5.63 0.30
C ASN A 99 12.67 -4.31 0.86
N ILE A 100 11.87 -3.60 1.65
CA ILE A 100 12.38 -2.45 2.41
C ILE A 100 13.17 -3.03 3.58
N THR A 101 14.49 -3.12 3.41
CA THR A 101 15.39 -3.43 4.51
C THR A 101 15.58 -2.15 5.31
N THR A 102 14.91 -2.04 6.45
CA THR A 102 15.18 -0.95 7.39
C THR A 102 16.50 -1.23 8.10
N ALA A 103 17.34 -0.20 8.27
CA ALA A 103 18.59 -0.33 9.01
C ALA A 103 18.28 -0.64 10.51
N PRO A 104 19.15 -1.40 11.21
CA PRO A 104 18.97 -1.66 12.64
C PRO A 104 18.89 -0.34 13.41
N GLY A 105 17.79 -0.12 14.15
CA GLY A 105 17.53 1.11 14.93
C GLY A 105 16.45 2.03 14.36
N MET A 106 15.86 1.70 13.21
CA MET A 106 14.76 2.46 12.60
C MET A 106 13.36 2.14 13.17
N TYR A 107 13.31 1.33 14.24
CA TYR A 107 12.09 0.72 14.78
C TYR A 107 11.19 1.68 15.57
N ASP A 108 11.71 2.81 16.05
CA ASP A 108 10.94 3.73 16.90
C ASP A 108 10.24 4.86 16.12
N THR A 109 10.62 5.12 14.87
CA THR A 109 10.07 6.26 14.09
C THR A 109 9.19 5.82 12.93
N ILE A 110 9.28 4.55 12.49
CA ILE A 110 8.32 3.99 11.52
C ILE A 110 7.29 3.15 12.28
N LYS A 111 6.19 3.78 12.71
CA LYS A 111 4.95 3.06 13.05
C LYS A 111 4.24 2.60 11.76
N PHE A 112 4.96 1.93 10.86
CA PHE A 112 4.37 1.05 9.86
C PHE A 112 4.84 -0.35 10.22
N ALA A 113 3.90 -1.10 10.76
CA ALA A 113 4.03 -2.44 11.29
C ALA A 113 5.01 -3.34 10.52
N LEU A 114 6.17 -3.60 11.13
CA LEU A 114 6.95 -4.78 10.81
C LEU A 114 7.68 -5.24 12.07
N PHE A 115 7.04 -6.11 12.86
CA PHE A 115 7.77 -7.03 13.72
C PHE A 115 7.18 -8.43 13.67
N VAL A 116 8.09 -9.35 13.42
CA VAL A 116 7.93 -10.79 13.42
C VAL A 116 8.04 -11.29 14.87
N HIS A 117 7.14 -12.22 15.21
CA HIS A 117 7.08 -13.15 16.37
C HIS A 117 6.32 -12.75 17.67
N LEU A 118 5.20 -13.48 17.82
CA LEU A 118 4.71 -14.21 19.00
C LEU A 118 4.02 -13.43 20.14
N SER A 119 2.68 -13.34 20.11
CA SER A 119 1.75 -13.94 21.12
C SER A 119 0.29 -13.47 20.97
N ILE A 120 -0.61 -14.46 20.93
CA ILE A 120 -1.98 -14.60 21.51
C ILE A 120 -2.95 -13.38 21.56
N ALA A 121 -4.01 -13.53 20.74
CA ALA A 121 -5.45 -13.21 20.92
C ALA A 121 -5.93 -11.88 21.58
N LEU A 122 -6.82 -11.15 20.88
CA LEU A 122 -8.28 -11.22 21.05
C LEU A 122 -9.02 -10.30 20.07
N SER A 123 -10.14 -10.81 19.56
CA SER A 123 -11.14 -10.15 18.71
C SER A 123 -11.76 -8.91 19.37
N ASN A 124 -11.94 -7.84 18.61
CA ASN A 124 -13.10 -6.93 18.70
C ASN A 124 -13.18 -6.06 17.43
N ILE A 125 -14.10 -6.41 16.53
CA ILE A 125 -14.39 -5.62 15.32
C ILE A 125 -15.24 -4.41 15.73
N HIS A 126 -14.59 -3.25 15.77
CA HIS A 126 -15.23 -1.95 15.65
C HIS A 126 -14.64 -1.33 14.39
N ARG A 127 -15.49 -0.90 13.43
CA ARG A 127 -15.02 -0.10 12.29
C ARG A 127 -14.35 1.15 12.85
N ARG A 128 -13.03 1.18 12.79
CA ARG A 128 -12.22 2.36 13.11
C ARG A 128 -11.81 2.95 11.77
N HIS A 129 -12.39 4.11 11.43
CA HIS A 129 -11.77 4.98 10.44
C HIS A 129 -10.39 5.37 10.97
N CYS A 130 -9.32 5.17 10.18
CA CYS A 130 -7.95 5.54 10.54
C CYS A 130 -7.68 7.03 10.40
#